data_AF-A0A0C3B8V3-F1
#
_entry.id   AF-A0A0C3B8V3-F1
#
_cell.length_a   1.000
_cell.length_b   1.000
_cell.length_c   1.000
_cell.angle_alpha   90.00
_cell.angle_beta   90.00
_cell.angle_gamma   90.00
#
_symmetry.space_group_name_H-M   'P 1'
#
loop_
_entity.id
_entity.type
_entity.pdbx_description
1 polymer ?
#
loop_
_entity_poly.entity_id
_entity_poly.type
_entity_poly.pdbx_seq_one_letter_code
_entity_poly.pdbx_strand_id
1 'polypeptide(L)'
;MIEYSLDTQENLITNYIVVTDKPKSSRPEERSRTTEFRGAIDHILECQPRFDVDYESHLKQRHDAAQPQGGIKFMEDMGATTSEIRRLNAGRGTKAAPGTGIGKPLRQPKQPFERMARMAKNDLLDAIFLHFRQKTHWSIKELRQKVQQPETYLREVLNEVAVLERNGPNNGMYRLTENYAPAHLDGEEDEDDDIIEMKMEGQQQKPQLFKNEPNAPAPFDYGAPDLEGDEDDDDDDDDDDDDDMVDAMD
;
A
#
# COMPACT_ATOMS: atom_id res chain seq x y z
N MET A 1 -6.93 40.31 -24.61
CA MET A 1 -8.08 39.96 -23.74
C MET A 1 -9.07 39.24 -24.63
N ILE A 2 -9.50 38.03 -24.29
CA ILE A 2 -10.37 37.24 -25.18
C ILE A 2 -11.80 37.76 -25.10
N GLU A 3 -12.36 38.15 -26.24
CA GLU A 3 -13.78 38.54 -26.38
C GLU A 3 -14.65 37.31 -26.65
N TYR A 4 -15.83 37.28 -26.03
CA TYR A 4 -16.84 36.24 -26.21
C TYR A 4 -18.15 36.88 -26.65
N SER A 5 -18.79 36.29 -27.66
CA SER A 5 -20.15 36.61 -28.08
C SER A 5 -21.12 35.58 -27.50
N LEU A 6 -22.23 36.05 -26.95
CA LEU A 6 -23.34 35.22 -26.52
C LEU A 6 -24.42 35.27 -27.59
N ASP A 7 -24.72 34.12 -28.18
CA ASP A 7 -25.82 33.99 -29.13
C ASP A 7 -27.03 33.33 -28.44
N THR A 8 -28.22 33.90 -28.65
CA THR A 8 -29.46 33.36 -28.12
C THR A 8 -30.02 32.33 -29.09
N GLN A 9 -30.24 31.10 -28.63
CA GLN A 9 -30.94 30.13 -29.46
C GLN A 9 -32.42 30.55 -29.59
N GLU A 10 -32.88 30.89 -30.80
CA GLU A 10 -34.22 31.45 -31.06
C GLU A 10 -35.39 30.48 -30.80
N ASN A 11 -35.11 29.26 -30.36
CA ASN A 11 -36.13 28.27 -30.06
C ASN A 11 -36.78 28.57 -28.70
N LEU A 12 -38.11 28.70 -28.70
CA LEU A 12 -38.89 28.75 -27.46
C LEU A 12 -38.71 27.43 -26.70
N ILE A 13 -38.01 27.51 -25.58
CA ILE A 13 -37.66 26.35 -24.79
C ILE A 13 -38.79 26.12 -23.80
N THR A 14 -39.43 24.95 -23.88
CA THR A 14 -40.43 24.53 -22.90
C THR A 14 -39.90 23.30 -22.16
N ASN A 15 -40.17 23.21 -20.86
CA ASN A 15 -39.85 22.06 -19.99
C ASN A 15 -38.42 21.96 -19.44
N TYR A 16 -37.63 23.03 -19.47
CA TYR A 16 -36.34 23.05 -18.79
C TYR A 16 -36.49 23.66 -17.40
N ILE A 17 -36.07 22.92 -16.37
CA ILE A 17 -36.12 23.36 -14.98
C ILE A 17 -34.77 23.15 -14.30
N VAL A 18 -34.45 24.05 -13.38
CA VAL A 18 -33.25 23.96 -12.55
C VAL A 18 -33.66 23.42 -11.19
N VAL A 19 -33.11 22.26 -10.83
CA VAL A 19 -33.25 21.66 -9.51
C VAL A 19 -31.87 21.58 -8.88
N THR A 20 -31.74 22.11 -7.67
CA THR A 20 -30.49 22.01 -6.91
C THR A 20 -30.61 20.95 -5.83
N ASP A 21 -29.55 20.19 -5.64
CA ASP A 21 -29.43 19.22 -4.57
C ASP A 21 -28.39 19.72 -3.55
N LYS A 22 -28.82 19.94 -2.30
CA LYS A 22 -27.93 20.37 -1.21
C LYS A 22 -27.87 19.31 -0.10
N PRO A 23 -26.68 19.07 0.49
CA PRO A 23 -26.60 18.22 1.65
C PRO A 23 -27.41 18.83 2.80
N LYS A 24 -28.23 18.00 3.47
CA LYS A 24 -29.12 18.46 4.54
C LYS A 24 -28.35 18.82 5.81
N SER A 25 -27.17 18.24 6.01
CA SER A 25 -26.27 18.56 7.11
C SER A 25 -24.84 18.81 6.62
N SER A 26 -24.06 19.49 7.45
CA SER A 26 -22.63 19.72 7.22
C SER A 26 -21.77 18.50 7.55
N ARG A 27 -22.37 17.40 8.03
CA ARG A 27 -21.64 16.19 8.40
C ARG A 27 -21.34 15.38 7.13
N PRO A 28 -20.06 15.09 6.82
CA PRO A 28 -19.66 14.43 5.57
C PRO A 28 -20.18 12.98 5.45
N GLU A 29 -20.57 12.36 6.56
CA GLU A 29 -21.08 10.98 6.61
C GLU A 29 -22.57 10.87 6.31
N GLU A 30 -23.32 11.98 6.31
CA GLU A 30 -24.77 11.94 6.16
C GLU A 30 -25.16 12.07 4.67
N ARG A 31 -25.78 11.01 4.13
CA ARG A 31 -26.23 10.96 2.73
C ARG A 31 -27.54 11.72 2.50
N SER A 32 -28.13 12.31 3.55
CA SER A 32 -29.42 13.00 3.45
C SER A 32 -29.28 14.29 2.63
N ARG A 33 -30.15 14.43 1.63
CA ARG A 33 -30.09 15.45 0.59
C ARG A 33 -31.44 16.14 0.48
N THR A 34 -31.42 17.45 0.27
CA THR A 34 -32.62 18.27 0.09
C THR A 34 -32.62 18.79 -1.33
N THR A 35 -33.62 18.38 -2.10
CA THR A 35 -33.86 18.86 -3.46
C THR A 35 -34.72 20.12 -3.40
N GLU A 36 -34.27 21.18 -4.06
CA GLU A 36 -34.99 22.45 -4.15
C GLU A 36 -35.15 22.84 -5.61
N PHE A 37 -36.38 23.17 -5.99
CA PHE A 37 -36.69 23.75 -7.30
C PHE A 37 -36.22 25.20 -7.32
N ARG A 38 -35.34 25.56 -8.27
CA ARG A 38 -34.80 26.92 -8.43
C ARG A 38 -35.57 27.77 -9.43
N GLY A 39 -36.10 27.17 -10.50
CA GLY A 39 -36.84 27.91 -11.53
C GLY A 39 -36.91 27.16 -12.87
N ALA A 40 -37.60 27.76 -13.83
CA ALA A 40 -37.62 27.32 -15.22
C ALA A 40 -36.59 28.11 -16.05
N ILE A 41 -36.05 27.50 -17.11
CA ILE A 41 -35.10 28.13 -18.03
C ILE A 41 -35.88 28.76 -19.19
N ASP A 42 -35.64 30.04 -19.45
CA ASP A 42 -36.30 30.82 -20.50
C ASP A 42 -35.44 30.92 -21.77
N HIS A 43 -34.13 31.11 -21.61
CA HIS A 43 -33.18 31.25 -22.72
C HIS A 43 -31.95 30.35 -22.54
N ILE A 44 -31.53 29.71 -23.62
CA ILE A 44 -30.21 29.07 -23.74
C ILE A 44 -29.33 30.00 -24.55
N LEU A 45 -28.15 30.29 -24.01
CA LEU A 45 -27.13 31.11 -24.63
C LEU A 45 -25.94 30.24 -25.00
N GLU A 46 -25.50 30.30 -26.25
CA GLU A 46 -24.25 29.70 -26.67
C GLU A 46 -23.14 30.75 -26.58
N CYS A 47 -22.08 30.42 -25.85
CA CYS A 47 -20.91 31.29 -25.71
C CYS A 47 -19.88 30.89 -26.76
N GLN A 48 -19.76 31.72 -27.81
CA GLN A 48 -18.78 31.53 -28.86
C GLN A 48 -17.63 32.52 -28.66
N PRO A 49 -16.37 32.06 -28.66
CA PRO A 49 -15.22 32.96 -28.63
C PRO A 49 -15.07 33.63 -29.99
N ARG A 50 -14.67 34.90 -29.97
CA ARG A 50 -14.23 35.56 -31.20
C ARG A 50 -12.84 35.04 -31.57
N PHE A 51 -12.67 34.59 -32.79
CA PHE A 51 -11.38 34.11 -33.30
C PHE A 51 -10.40 35.28 -33.49
N ASP A 52 -9.72 35.63 -32.40
CA ASP A 52 -8.65 36.63 -32.33
C ASP A 52 -7.31 35.96 -32.01
N VAL A 53 -6.19 36.65 -32.27
CA VAL A 53 -4.82 36.15 -32.07
C VAL A 53 -4.58 35.72 -30.62
N ASP A 54 -5.17 36.45 -29.66
CA ASP A 54 -5.11 36.09 -28.24
C ASP A 54 -5.84 34.77 -27.95
N TYR A 55 -6.97 34.50 -28.60
CA TYR A 55 -7.73 33.26 -28.45
C TYR A 55 -6.97 32.06 -29.04
N GLU A 56 -6.30 32.24 -30.18
CA GLU A 56 -5.44 31.21 -30.79
C GLU A 56 -4.27 30.82 -29.88
N SER A 57 -3.60 31.81 -29.26
CA SER A 57 -2.50 31.56 -28.33
C SER A 57 -2.95 30.76 -27.10
N HIS A 58 -4.15 31.07 -26.58
CA HIS A 58 -4.76 30.39 -25.45
C HIS A 58 -5.21 28.97 -25.78
N LEU A 59 -5.74 28.75 -26.98
CA LEU A 59 -6.06 27.41 -27.51
C LEU A 59 -4.81 26.54 -27.63
N LYS A 60 -3.71 27.09 -28.17
CA LYS A 60 -2.43 26.38 -28.27
C LYS A 60 -1.90 25.98 -26.89
N GLN A 61 -1.91 26.90 -25.92
CA GLN A 61 -1.48 26.61 -24.57
C GLN A 61 -2.31 25.49 -23.90
N ARG A 62 -3.63 25.50 -24.10
CA ARG A 62 -4.51 24.43 -23.60
C ARG A 62 -4.27 23.12 -24.33
N HIS A 63 -4.05 23.15 -25.64
CA HIS A 63 -3.77 21.95 -26.43
C HIS A 63 -2.48 21.29 -25.93
N ASP A 64 -1.40 22.05 -25.79
CA ASP A 64 -0.10 21.57 -25.31
C ASP A 64 -0.20 21.00 -23.89
N ALA A 65 -1.00 21.63 -23.01
CA ALA A 65 -1.24 21.14 -21.65
C ALA A 65 -2.17 19.91 -21.59
N ALA A 66 -3.10 19.78 -22.52
CA ALA A 66 -4.03 18.66 -22.63
C ALA A 66 -3.43 17.46 -23.37
N GLN A 67 -2.29 17.63 -24.03
CA GLN A 67 -1.61 16.50 -24.67
C GLN A 67 -1.32 15.43 -23.62
N PRO A 68 -1.79 14.19 -23.83
CA PRO A 68 -1.63 13.13 -22.86
C PRO A 68 -0.14 12.83 -22.71
N GLN A 69 0.38 13.03 -21.51
CA GLN A 69 1.77 12.69 -21.18
C GLN A 69 2.01 11.15 -21.12
N GLY A 70 1.00 10.35 -21.46
CA GLY A 70 0.95 8.89 -21.30
C GLY A 70 1.11 8.07 -22.57
N GLY A 71 1.84 8.56 -23.58
CA GLY A 71 2.20 7.77 -24.75
C GLY A 71 3.43 6.89 -24.53
N ILE A 72 3.48 5.73 -25.19
CA ILE A 72 4.70 4.92 -25.27
C ILE A 72 5.73 5.75 -26.05
N LYS A 73 6.78 6.20 -25.35
CA LYS A 73 7.93 6.87 -25.96
C LYS A 73 9.02 5.83 -26.18
N PHE A 74 9.62 5.84 -27.38
CA PHE A 74 10.79 5.03 -27.64
C PHE A 74 11.93 5.51 -26.73
N MET A 75 12.60 4.55 -26.10
CA MET A 75 13.69 4.85 -25.14
C MET A 75 14.85 5.59 -25.82
N GLU A 76 15.00 5.44 -27.13
CA GLU A 76 15.93 6.18 -27.99
C GLU A 76 15.60 7.67 -28.08
N ASP A 77 14.30 8.04 -28.14
CA ASP A 77 13.82 9.43 -28.16
C ASP A 77 13.98 10.12 -26.80
N MET A 78 14.00 9.35 -25.72
CA MET A 78 14.36 9.82 -24.37
C MET A 78 15.88 9.97 -24.16
N GLY A 79 16.70 9.73 -25.18
CA GLY A 79 18.16 9.84 -25.09
C GLY A 79 18.84 8.73 -24.30
N ALA A 80 18.16 7.59 -24.08
CA ALA A 80 18.78 6.45 -23.42
C ALA A 80 19.84 5.85 -24.35
N THR A 81 21.05 5.67 -23.82
CA THR A 81 22.10 5.01 -24.60
C THR A 81 21.78 3.54 -24.80
N THR A 82 22.16 2.97 -25.95
CA THR A 82 22.03 1.53 -26.25
C THR A 82 22.60 0.64 -25.13
N SER A 83 23.60 1.15 -24.41
CA SER A 83 24.20 0.48 -23.25
C SER A 83 23.26 0.38 -22.04
N GLU A 84 22.40 1.38 -21.81
CA GLU A 84 21.39 1.39 -20.74
C GLU A 84 20.26 0.42 -21.06
N ILE A 85 19.80 0.40 -22.31
CA ILE A 85 18.77 -0.54 -22.80
C ILE A 85 19.23 -1.98 -22.59
N ARG A 86 20.48 -2.31 -22.93
CA ARG A 86 21.05 -3.66 -22.71
C ARG A 86 21.15 -4.03 -21.22
N ARG A 87 21.45 -3.06 -20.33
CA ARG A 87 21.52 -3.32 -18.88
C ARG A 87 20.14 -3.63 -18.28
N LEU A 88 19.12 -2.87 -18.71
CA LEU A 88 17.73 -3.10 -18.33
C LEU A 88 17.24 -4.48 -18.80
N ASN A 89 17.51 -4.83 -20.07
CA ASN A 89 17.11 -6.12 -20.64
C ASN A 89 17.83 -7.30 -19.93
N ALA A 90 19.08 -7.12 -19.52
CA ALA A 90 19.84 -8.14 -18.78
C ALA A 90 19.43 -8.29 -17.29
N GLY A 91 18.36 -7.64 -16.82
CA GLY A 91 17.91 -7.68 -15.43
C GLY A 91 18.88 -7.03 -14.43
N ARG A 92 19.95 -6.39 -14.92
CA ARG A 92 20.87 -5.56 -14.14
C ARG A 92 20.39 -4.13 -14.25
N GLY A 93 19.29 -3.86 -13.55
CA GLY A 93 18.75 -2.50 -13.42
C GLY A 93 19.87 -1.52 -13.11
N THR A 94 19.83 -0.35 -13.76
CA THR A 94 20.61 0.81 -13.35
C THR A 94 20.50 0.94 -11.84
N LYS A 95 21.62 1.10 -11.13
CA LYS A 95 21.72 1.14 -9.67
C LYS A 95 20.58 1.98 -9.09
N ALA A 96 19.45 1.33 -8.80
CA ALA A 96 18.29 2.00 -8.28
C ALA A 96 18.72 2.52 -6.92
N ALA A 97 18.38 3.78 -6.64
CA ALA A 97 18.57 4.36 -5.32
C ALA A 97 18.07 3.36 -4.26
N PRO A 98 18.80 3.21 -3.13
CA PRO A 98 18.43 2.23 -2.13
C PRO A 98 17.03 2.56 -1.58
N GLY A 99 16.03 1.73 -1.91
CA GLY A 99 14.68 1.81 -1.32
C GLY A 99 13.48 1.77 -2.26
N THR A 100 13.64 1.77 -3.59
CA THR A 100 12.48 1.83 -4.52
C THR A 100 12.07 0.52 -5.19
N GLY A 101 12.65 -0.62 -4.79
CA GLY A 101 12.19 -1.93 -5.24
C GLY A 101 11.23 -2.57 -4.22
N ILE A 102 10.05 -3.01 -4.68
CA ILE A 102 9.29 -4.07 -4.00
C ILE A 102 10.10 -5.36 -4.15
N GLY A 103 11.12 -5.48 -3.32
CA GLY A 103 12.11 -6.53 -3.35
C GLY A 103 13.00 -6.28 -2.15
N LYS A 104 13.09 -7.27 -1.25
CA LYS A 104 13.86 -7.18 -0.01
C LYS A 104 15.21 -6.52 -0.32
N PRO A 105 15.59 -5.42 0.35
CA PRO A 105 16.90 -4.79 0.12
C PRO A 105 17.94 -5.89 0.24
N LEU A 106 18.93 -5.92 -0.68
CA LEU A 106 20.02 -6.88 -0.65
C LEU A 106 20.51 -6.95 0.79
N ARG A 107 20.21 -8.07 1.46
CA ARG A 107 20.52 -8.24 2.87
C ARG A 107 22.02 -8.09 2.97
N GLN A 108 22.45 -7.07 3.70
CA GLN A 108 23.85 -6.94 4.09
C GLN A 108 24.33 -8.31 4.58
N PRO A 109 25.50 -8.80 4.15
CA PRO A 109 25.97 -10.12 4.50
C PRO A 109 25.98 -10.20 6.03
N LYS A 110 25.09 -11.05 6.58
CA LYS A 110 25.01 -11.27 8.02
C LYS A 110 26.39 -11.73 8.45
N GLN A 111 27.01 -10.97 9.35
CA GLN A 111 28.29 -11.34 9.94
C GLN A 111 28.23 -12.81 10.38
N PRO A 112 29.28 -13.62 10.12
CA PRO A 112 29.29 -15.03 10.48
C PRO A 112 29.39 -15.17 12.00
N PHE A 113 28.25 -15.06 12.68
CA PHE A 113 28.05 -15.34 14.10
C PHE A 113 28.40 -16.80 14.48
N GLU A 114 28.68 -17.65 13.50
CA GLU A 114 29.09 -19.06 13.69
C GLU A 114 30.55 -19.23 14.14
N ARG A 115 31.34 -18.15 14.20
CA ARG A 115 32.75 -18.19 14.66
C ARG A 115 32.94 -17.92 16.16
N MET A 116 31.87 -17.76 16.92
CA MET A 116 31.96 -17.49 18.36
C MET A 116 32.38 -18.76 19.11
N ALA A 117 33.44 -18.65 19.92
CA ALA A 117 33.87 -19.74 20.78
C ALA A 117 32.80 -20.04 21.84
N ARG A 118 32.58 -21.33 22.12
CA ARG A 118 31.64 -21.77 23.15
C ARG A 118 32.15 -21.36 24.52
N MET A 119 31.35 -20.62 25.27
CA MET A 119 31.59 -20.35 26.68
C MET A 119 31.38 -21.62 27.51
N ALA A 120 32.02 -21.70 28.69
CA ALA A 120 31.75 -22.77 29.64
C ALA A 120 30.27 -22.74 30.08
N LYS A 121 29.68 -23.92 30.29
CA LYS A 121 28.25 -24.06 30.62
C LYS A 121 27.85 -23.27 31.86
N ASN A 122 28.71 -23.25 32.88
CA ASN A 122 28.43 -22.57 34.15
C ASN A 122 28.36 -21.05 33.96
N ASP A 123 29.33 -20.47 33.28
CA ASP A 123 29.37 -19.02 33.01
C ASP A 123 28.18 -18.58 32.13
N LEU A 124 27.75 -19.45 31.21
CA LEU A 124 26.57 -19.22 30.37
C LEU A 124 25.28 -19.19 31.20
N LEU A 125 25.14 -20.08 32.18
CA LEU A 125 23.98 -20.10 33.07
C LEU A 125 23.88 -18.82 33.90
N ASP A 126 25.00 -18.35 34.46
CA ASP A 126 25.03 -17.11 35.23
C ASP A 126 24.62 -15.90 34.38
N ALA A 127 25.12 -15.83 33.13
CA ALA A 127 24.73 -14.79 32.19
C ALA A 127 23.24 -14.86 31.81
N ILE A 128 22.69 -16.07 31.61
CA ILE A 128 21.27 -16.28 31.32
C ILE A 128 20.40 -15.83 32.50
N PHE A 129 20.72 -16.24 33.73
CA PHE A 129 19.96 -15.84 34.91
C PHE A 129 20.01 -14.32 35.14
N LEU A 130 21.14 -13.67 34.86
CA LEU A 130 21.24 -12.21 34.92
C LEU A 130 20.26 -11.52 33.95
N HIS A 131 20.09 -12.06 32.74
CA HIS A 131 19.15 -11.52 31.75
C HIS A 131 17.69 -11.81 32.11
N PHE A 132 17.38 -12.98 32.67
CA PHE A 132 16.04 -13.31 33.14
C PHE A 132 15.58 -12.47 34.35
N ARG A 133 16.50 -11.88 35.12
CA ARG A 133 16.15 -10.88 36.16
C ARG A 133 15.61 -9.57 35.59
N GLN A 134 15.98 -9.21 34.36
CA GLN A 134 15.55 -7.95 33.73
C GLN A 134 14.22 -8.08 32.99
N LYS A 135 13.97 -9.25 32.39
CA LYS A 135 12.77 -9.54 31.60
C LYS A 135 12.37 -11.00 31.78
N THR A 136 11.09 -11.24 32.02
CA THR A 136 10.53 -12.57 32.32
C THR A 136 10.50 -13.51 31.10
N HIS A 137 10.46 -12.97 29.88
CA HIS A 137 10.35 -13.72 28.64
C HIS A 137 11.40 -13.24 27.62
N TRP A 138 12.14 -14.17 27.03
CA TRP A 138 13.21 -13.86 26.08
C TRP A 138 13.11 -14.67 24.79
N SER A 139 13.37 -14.04 23.63
CA SER A 139 13.52 -14.78 22.38
C SER A 139 14.94 -15.33 22.24
N ILE A 140 15.07 -16.47 21.56
CA ILE A 140 16.40 -17.05 21.25
C ILE A 140 17.29 -16.08 20.47
N LYS A 141 16.70 -15.22 19.63
CA LYS A 141 17.43 -14.24 18.82
C LYS A 141 18.01 -13.10 19.68
N GLU A 142 17.22 -12.60 20.64
CA GLU A 142 17.67 -11.56 21.57
C GLU A 142 18.78 -12.10 22.49
N LEU A 143 18.60 -13.31 23.05
CA LEU A 143 19.62 -13.96 23.89
C LEU A 143 20.90 -14.24 23.10
N ARG A 144 20.78 -14.70 21.85
CA ARG A 144 21.93 -14.90 20.96
C ARG A 144 22.70 -13.60 20.72
N GLN A 145 22.01 -12.47 20.55
CA GLN A 145 22.66 -11.18 20.34
C GLN A 145 23.39 -10.69 21.60
N LYS A 146 22.85 -10.95 22.78
CA LYS A 146 23.44 -10.54 24.07
C LYS A 146 24.62 -11.42 24.47
N VAL A 147 24.45 -12.73 24.43
CA VAL A 147 25.44 -13.71 24.92
C VAL A 147 26.46 -14.07 23.84
N GLN A 148 26.18 -13.77 22.57
CA GLN A 148 27.09 -14.03 21.44
C GLN A 148 27.52 -15.51 21.40
N GLN A 149 26.56 -16.42 21.50
CA GLN A 149 26.78 -17.87 21.46
C GLN A 149 26.07 -18.52 20.27
N PRO A 150 26.55 -19.67 19.77
CA PRO A 150 25.86 -20.41 18.71
C PRO A 150 24.49 -20.90 19.16
N GLU A 151 23.50 -20.82 18.25
CA GLU A 151 22.10 -21.09 18.55
C GLU A 151 21.82 -22.53 19.00
N THR A 152 22.59 -23.49 18.49
CA THR A 152 22.49 -24.90 18.88
C THR A 152 22.83 -25.10 20.35
N TYR A 153 23.99 -24.58 20.78
CA TYR A 153 24.44 -24.69 22.17
C TYR A 153 23.55 -23.91 23.13
N LEU A 154 23.09 -22.73 22.72
CA LEU A 154 22.18 -21.93 23.53
C LEU A 154 20.83 -22.64 23.75
N ARG A 155 20.30 -23.34 22.75
CA ARG A 155 19.07 -24.14 22.89
C ARG A 155 19.26 -25.35 23.80
N GLU A 156 20.41 -26.02 23.73
CA GLU A 156 20.73 -27.15 24.63
C GLU A 156 20.70 -26.73 26.09
N VAL A 157 21.39 -25.64 26.43
CA VAL A 157 21.44 -25.12 27.81
C VAL A 157 20.08 -24.56 28.25
N LEU A 158 19.36 -23.85 27.37
CA LEU A 158 18.03 -23.33 27.70
C LEU A 158 17.01 -24.44 27.94
N ASN A 159 17.09 -25.57 27.25
CA ASN A 159 16.17 -26.70 27.49
C ASN A 159 16.33 -27.33 28.88
N GLU A 160 17.48 -27.15 29.55
CA GLU A 160 17.68 -27.66 30.90
C GLU A 160 17.09 -26.74 31.98
N VAL A 161 16.99 -25.43 31.71
CA VAL A 161 16.63 -24.41 32.72
C VAL A 161 15.35 -23.63 32.42
N ALA A 162 14.87 -23.64 31.17
CA ALA A 162 13.76 -22.83 30.70
C ALA A 162 12.74 -23.64 29.87
N VAL A 163 11.48 -23.20 29.92
CA VAL A 163 10.37 -23.73 29.13
C VAL A 163 10.11 -22.80 27.94
N LEU A 164 9.95 -23.39 26.76
CA LEU A 164 9.53 -22.68 25.55
C LEU A 164 8.01 -22.56 25.51
N GLU A 165 7.50 -21.35 25.56
CA GLU A 165 6.07 -21.06 25.37
C GLU A 165 5.72 -21.24 23.88
N ARG A 166 4.87 -22.21 23.56
CA ARG A 166 4.46 -22.52 22.17
C ARG A 166 3.16 -21.82 21.76
N ASN A 167 2.42 -21.27 22.71
CA ASN A 167 1.08 -20.74 22.53
C ASN A 167 0.97 -19.34 23.16
N GLY A 168 0.04 -18.53 22.65
CA GLY A 168 -0.27 -17.21 23.21
C GLY A 168 0.63 -16.07 22.69
N PRO A 169 0.54 -14.87 23.31
CA PRO A 169 1.26 -13.67 22.88
C PRO A 169 2.79 -13.80 22.99
N ASN A 170 3.26 -14.74 23.80
CA ASN A 170 4.69 -15.03 24.02
C ASN A 170 5.18 -16.25 23.23
N ASN A 171 4.49 -16.64 22.14
CA ASN A 171 4.90 -17.77 21.32
C ASN A 171 6.34 -17.60 20.79
N GLY A 172 7.18 -18.61 21.04
CA GLY A 172 8.59 -18.60 20.64
C GLY A 172 9.53 -17.93 21.65
N MET A 173 9.04 -17.61 22.85
CA MET A 173 9.82 -17.07 23.96
C MET A 173 10.12 -18.14 25.01
N TYR A 174 11.30 -18.06 25.62
CA TYR A 174 11.71 -18.88 26.75
C TYR A 174 11.35 -18.18 28.07
N ARG A 175 10.82 -18.95 29.02
CA ARG A 175 10.55 -18.55 30.41
C ARG A 175 11.32 -19.50 31.34
N LEU A 176 11.85 -19.00 32.45
CA LEU A 176 12.54 -19.82 33.43
C LEU A 176 11.58 -20.86 34.06
N THR A 177 12.08 -22.06 34.36
CA THR A 177 11.31 -23.08 35.09
C THR A 177 11.04 -22.62 36.53
N GLU A 178 9.93 -23.05 37.12
CA GLU A 178 9.50 -22.66 38.48
C GLU A 178 10.55 -22.97 39.57
N ASN A 179 11.42 -23.95 39.34
CA ASN A 179 12.51 -24.29 40.25
C ASN A 179 13.62 -23.22 40.33
N TYR A 180 13.70 -22.34 39.33
CA TYR A 180 14.71 -21.27 39.25
C TYR A 180 14.08 -19.88 39.14
N ALA A 181 12.76 -19.81 39.01
CA ALA A 181 12.05 -18.56 39.21
C ALA A 181 12.33 -18.09 40.64
N PRO A 182 12.74 -16.83 40.87
CA PRO A 182 12.83 -16.32 42.22
C PRO A 182 11.45 -16.52 42.85
N ALA A 183 11.41 -17.21 44.00
CA ALA A 183 10.21 -17.32 44.81
C ALA A 183 9.59 -15.92 44.88
N HIS A 184 8.46 -15.75 44.22
CA HIS A 184 7.65 -14.57 44.40
C HIS A 184 7.16 -14.67 45.83
N LEU A 185 7.85 -13.98 46.74
CA LEU A 185 7.48 -13.84 48.14
C LEU A 185 6.05 -13.32 48.19
N ASP A 186 5.14 -14.22 48.44
CA ASP A 186 3.76 -13.99 48.79
C ASP A 186 3.67 -13.55 50.25
N GLY A 187 3.40 -12.27 50.45
CA GLY A 187 2.77 -11.72 51.66
C GLY A 187 3.68 -10.94 52.60
N GLU A 188 3.67 -9.61 52.48
CA GLU A 188 3.22 -8.73 53.57
C GLU A 188 2.90 -7.34 53.01
N GLU A 189 1.67 -6.91 53.28
CA GLU A 189 1.17 -5.56 53.11
C GLU A 189 1.86 -4.67 54.16
N ASP A 190 2.53 -3.61 53.73
CA ASP A 190 2.71 -2.41 54.54
C ASP A 190 2.44 -1.22 53.62
N GLU A 191 1.26 -0.65 53.82
CA GLU A 191 0.89 0.69 53.38
C GLU A 191 1.76 1.70 54.13
N ASP A 192 2.34 2.66 53.40
CA ASP A 192 2.43 4.07 53.82
C ASP A 192 2.80 4.92 52.59
N ASP A 193 1.80 5.70 52.15
CA ASP A 193 1.88 6.83 51.24
C ASP A 193 2.87 7.92 51.79
N ASP A 194 3.49 8.87 51.07
CA ASP A 194 2.97 9.86 50.14
C ASP A 194 4.13 10.71 49.54
N ILE A 195 4.09 10.91 48.21
CA ILE A 195 4.11 12.17 47.42
C ILE A 195 5.27 13.21 47.54
N ILE A 196 5.83 13.59 46.37
CA ILE A 196 5.81 14.95 45.72
C ILE A 196 6.35 14.77 44.27
N GLU A 197 5.51 14.67 43.23
CA GLU A 197 4.85 15.71 42.40
C GLU A 197 5.71 16.39 41.29
N MET A 198 5.12 16.39 40.08
CA MET A 198 5.33 17.24 38.88
C MET A 198 6.54 17.07 37.94
N LYS A 199 6.31 16.40 36.80
CA LYS A 199 6.05 17.02 35.46
C LYS A 199 6.02 15.95 34.36
N MET A 200 4.85 15.69 33.79
CA MET A 200 4.73 15.03 32.47
C MET A 200 3.87 15.90 31.56
N GLU A 201 4.53 16.51 30.57
CA GLU A 201 3.90 17.01 29.35
C GLU A 201 3.65 15.85 28.38
N GLY A 202 2.63 16.01 27.55
CA GLY A 202 1.89 14.90 26.96
C GLY A 202 2.35 14.42 25.59
N GLN A 203 1.78 13.28 25.20
CA GLN A 203 1.39 13.01 23.82
C GLN A 203 0.24 11.98 23.81
N GLN A 204 -0.88 12.43 23.27
CA GLN A 204 -2.16 11.75 23.19
C GLN A 204 -2.10 10.56 22.22
N GLN A 205 -2.60 9.40 22.63
CA GLN A 205 -3.04 8.35 21.71
C GLN A 205 -4.53 8.07 21.93
N LYS A 206 -5.25 8.09 20.82
CA LYS A 206 -6.71 8.07 20.69
C LYS A 206 -7.34 6.75 21.15
N PRO A 207 -8.59 6.76 21.67
CA PRO A 207 -9.36 5.55 21.90
C PRO A 207 -9.77 4.89 20.58
N GLN A 208 -9.54 3.58 20.47
CA GLN A 208 -10.00 2.74 19.37
C GLN A 208 -11.52 2.59 19.45
N LEU A 209 -12.20 3.08 18.43
CA LEU A 209 -13.65 3.07 18.27
C LEU A 209 -14.11 1.65 17.88
N PHE A 210 -15.01 1.07 18.67
CA PHE A 210 -15.77 -0.12 18.28
C PHE A 210 -16.56 0.17 17.00
N LYS A 211 -16.27 -0.57 15.93
CA LYS A 211 -17.07 -0.56 14.70
C LYS A 211 -18.23 -1.53 14.86
N ASN A 212 -19.42 -1.01 15.07
CA ASN A 212 -20.67 -1.71 14.77
C ASN A 212 -20.99 -1.43 13.30
N GLU A 213 -20.80 -2.44 12.44
CA GLU A 213 -21.24 -2.39 11.04
C GLU A 213 -22.77 -2.43 10.96
N PRO A 214 -23.41 -1.58 10.13
CA PRO A 214 -24.79 -1.81 9.73
C PRO A 214 -24.85 -2.95 8.72
N ASN A 215 -25.72 -3.92 8.98
CA ASN A 215 -26.07 -5.05 8.11
C ASN A 215 -26.44 -4.54 6.70
N ALA A 216 -25.49 -4.62 5.77
CA ALA A 216 -25.74 -4.38 4.35
C ALA A 216 -26.37 -5.64 3.73
N PRO A 217 -27.44 -5.53 2.93
CA PRO A 217 -27.95 -6.67 2.19
C PRO A 217 -26.84 -7.22 1.28
N ALA A 218 -26.73 -8.55 1.25
CA ALA A 218 -25.71 -9.29 0.52
C ALA A 218 -25.57 -8.79 -0.93
N PRO A 219 -24.35 -8.81 -1.50
CA PRO A 219 -24.16 -8.50 -2.91
C PRO A 219 -25.01 -9.45 -3.74
N PHE A 220 -25.84 -8.89 -4.62
CA PHE A 220 -26.53 -9.65 -5.65
C PHE A 220 -25.46 -10.31 -6.53
N ASP A 221 -25.44 -11.63 -6.50
CA ASP A 221 -24.60 -12.50 -7.31
C ASP A 221 -24.99 -12.31 -8.77
N TYR A 222 -24.32 -11.38 -9.45
CA TYR A 222 -24.26 -11.41 -10.90
C TYR A 222 -23.43 -12.64 -11.24
N GLY A 223 -24.13 -13.76 -11.41
CA GLY A 223 -23.57 -14.98 -11.98
C GLY A 223 -22.69 -14.58 -13.15
N ALA A 224 -21.42 -14.92 -13.05
CA ALA A 224 -20.55 -14.95 -14.20
C ALA A 224 -21.33 -15.71 -15.30
N PRO A 225 -21.48 -15.17 -16.52
CA PRO A 225 -21.94 -16.01 -17.60
C PRO A 225 -20.94 -17.17 -17.69
N ASP A 226 -21.45 -18.39 -17.51
CA ASP A 226 -20.72 -19.61 -17.84
C ASP A 226 -20.17 -19.40 -19.24
N LEU A 227 -18.85 -19.26 -19.32
CA LEU A 227 -18.12 -19.27 -20.56
C LEU A 227 -18.07 -20.75 -20.97
N GLU A 228 -19.23 -21.28 -21.34
CA GLU A 228 -19.31 -22.49 -22.14
C GLU A 228 -18.53 -22.18 -23.41
N GLY A 229 -17.52 -23.01 -23.67
CA GLY A 229 -16.80 -22.97 -24.93
C GLY A 229 -17.77 -23.37 -26.02
N ASP A 230 -18.20 -22.40 -26.81
CA ASP A 230 -18.61 -22.66 -28.18
C ASP A 230 -17.34 -23.00 -28.96
N GLU A 231 -17.10 -24.31 -29.10
CA GLU A 231 -16.34 -24.90 -30.18
C GLU A 231 -17.13 -24.67 -31.47
N ASP A 232 -17.02 -23.47 -32.05
CA ASP A 232 -17.40 -23.24 -33.45
C ASP A 232 -16.24 -23.70 -34.33
N ASP A 233 -16.36 -24.96 -34.79
CA ASP A 233 -15.86 -25.44 -36.07
C ASP A 233 -16.37 -24.50 -37.17
N ASP A 234 -15.49 -23.64 -37.69
CA ASP A 234 -15.61 -23.12 -39.05
C ASP A 234 -14.35 -23.56 -39.81
N ASP A 235 -14.43 -24.80 -40.31
CA ASP A 235 -13.86 -25.15 -41.62
C ASP A 235 -14.48 -24.21 -42.66
N ASP A 236 -13.68 -23.30 -43.22
CA ASP A 236 -13.91 -22.83 -44.58
C ASP A 236 -12.56 -22.42 -45.20
N ASP A 237 -12.13 -23.31 -46.08
CA ASP A 237 -11.25 -23.17 -47.24
C ASP A 237 -10.83 -21.74 -47.61
N ASP A 238 -9.52 -21.52 -47.67
CA ASP A 238 -8.91 -20.76 -48.77
C ASP A 238 -7.55 -21.41 -49.06
N ASP A 239 -7.63 -22.48 -49.86
CA ASP A 239 -6.51 -23.04 -50.59
C ASP A 239 -5.91 -21.96 -51.52
N ASP A 240 -4.58 -22.01 -51.58
CA ASP A 240 -3.75 -21.34 -52.56
C ASP A 240 -4.29 -21.49 -53.99
N ASP A 241 -4.34 -20.39 -54.75
CA ASP A 241 -4.02 -20.45 -56.17
C ASP A 241 -3.26 -19.17 -56.58
N ASP A 242 -1.96 -19.36 -56.72
CA ASP A 242 -1.09 -18.58 -57.59
C ASP A 242 -1.71 -18.49 -58.99
N ASP A 243 -1.84 -17.28 -59.54
CA ASP A 243 -1.89 -17.12 -60.99
C ASP A 243 -1.04 -15.90 -61.42
N ASP A 244 0.07 -16.25 -62.04
CA ASP A 244 0.94 -15.43 -62.88
C ASP A 244 0.14 -14.55 -63.85
N MET A 245 0.35 -13.24 -63.80
CA MET A 245 0.34 -12.43 -65.02
C MET A 245 1.56 -11.51 -65.10
N VAL A 246 2.47 -11.98 -65.94
CA VAL A 246 3.51 -11.23 -66.62
C VAL A 246 2.96 -10.02 -67.40
N ASP A 247 3.86 -9.04 -67.53
CA ASP A 247 4.17 -8.29 -68.76
C ASP A 247 3.61 -6.87 -68.96
N ALA A 248 4.60 -5.98 -69.16
CA ALA A 248 4.70 -4.91 -70.15
C ALA A 248 3.82 -3.64 -70.12
N MET A 249 4.56 -2.52 -70.21
CA MET A 249 4.23 -1.23 -70.86
C MET A 249 3.25 -0.32 -70.08
N ASP A 250 3.49 0.97 -69.87
CA ASP A 250 4.21 1.99 -70.65
C ASP A 250 4.85 3.04 -69.69
#